data_AF-A0A7H8MEP4-F1
#
_entry.id   AF-A0A7H8MEP4-F1
#
_cell.length_a   1.000
_cell.length_b   1.000
_cell.length_c   1.000
_cell.angle_alpha   90.00
_cell.angle_beta   90.00
_cell.angle_gamma   90.00
#
_symmetry.space_group_name_H-M   'P 1'
#
loop_
_entity.id
_entity.type
_entity.pdbx_description
1 polymer ?
#
loop_
_entity_poly.entity_id
_entity_poly.type
_entity_poly.pdbx_seq_one_letter_code
_entity_poly.pdbx_strand_id
1 'polypeptide(L)'
;MHQLGLADPRTRRVAGRSPPPPALGRRMDEFDHYTTAILCGGPTRVAQVAVLLLRDQGRIRIFRGTHRVEVLLRDGDADPVQAAVLDEIPAAGRPLGRVIAAVAASPEVDAVGEAMRETGLMRGRRRRRPTRQGRALRLLLAEEPVETPPELLALHGPAGLEDAWMREVLEAADPEPVAVGRRRRRGHRNLEASGLPDRQYDAGFGGGSDF
;
A
#
# COMPACT_ATOMS: atom_id res chain seq x y z
N MET A 1 57.93 58.37 17.31
CA MET A 1 56.80 58.95 18.06
C MET A 1 55.50 58.50 17.42
N HIS A 2 54.64 57.81 18.21
CA HIS A 2 53.15 57.72 18.20
C HIS A 2 52.39 57.58 16.86
N GLN A 3 51.32 56.79 16.67
CA GLN A 3 50.52 55.82 17.44
C GLN A 3 49.52 55.22 16.40
N LEU A 4 49.38 53.89 16.32
CA LEU A 4 48.21 53.10 16.75
C LEU A 4 46.85 53.53 16.17
N GLY A 5 46.44 52.83 15.11
CA GLY A 5 45.03 52.64 14.73
C GLY A 5 44.67 51.16 14.90
N LEU A 6 43.89 50.87 15.94
CA LEU A 6 43.30 49.58 16.29
C LEU A 6 42.56 48.93 15.10
N ALA A 7 42.87 47.66 14.82
CA ALA A 7 41.97 46.77 14.09
C ALA A 7 41.66 45.55 14.98
N ASP A 8 40.37 45.40 15.29
CA ASP A 8 39.75 44.41 16.15
C ASP A 8 39.82 42.99 15.54
N PRO A 9 40.29 41.95 16.28
CA PRO A 9 40.42 40.59 15.78
C PRO A 9 39.19 39.73 16.13
N ARG A 10 38.04 39.93 15.47
CA ARG A 10 36.89 39.02 15.62
C ARG A 10 36.05 38.83 14.34
N THR A 11 36.62 38.15 13.35
CA THR A 11 35.84 37.39 12.37
C THR A 11 36.19 35.92 12.50
N ARG A 12 35.33 35.22 13.26
CA ARG A 12 35.29 33.76 13.33
C ARG A 12 35.20 33.21 11.90
N ARG A 13 36.28 32.56 11.46
CA ARG A 13 36.23 31.56 10.39
C ARG A 13 35.20 30.50 10.79
N VAL A 14 34.02 30.54 10.19
CA VAL A 14 33.19 29.34 10.07
C VAL A 14 33.92 28.48 9.04
N ALA A 15 34.60 27.45 9.54
CA ALA A 15 35.18 26.41 8.73
C ALA A 15 34.12 25.93 7.74
N GLY A 16 34.38 26.14 6.44
CA GLY A 16 33.65 25.47 5.39
C GLY A 16 33.76 23.98 5.66
N ARG A 17 32.67 23.38 6.13
CA ARG A 17 32.50 21.94 6.06
C ARG A 17 32.53 21.61 4.58
N SER A 18 33.62 21.02 4.12
CA SER A 18 33.67 20.41 2.79
C SER A 18 32.40 19.59 2.59
N PRO A 19 31.74 19.69 1.43
CA PRO A 19 30.65 18.76 1.12
C PRO A 19 31.19 17.33 1.27
N PRO A 20 30.43 16.42 1.89
CA PRO A 20 30.85 15.03 1.98
C PRO A 20 31.12 14.50 0.57
N PRO A 21 32.15 13.67 0.36
CA PRO A 21 32.41 13.07 -0.94
C PRO A 21 31.15 12.32 -1.40
N PRO A 22 30.77 12.39 -2.70
CA PRO A 22 29.65 11.61 -3.19
C PRO A 22 29.97 10.14 -2.93
N ALA A 23 29.17 9.53 -2.05
CA ALA A 23 29.28 8.12 -1.72
C ALA A 23 29.24 7.33 -3.04
N LEU A 24 30.19 6.41 -3.19
CA LEU A 24 30.21 5.40 -4.24
C LEU A 24 29.12 4.33 -4.00
N GLY A 25 27.88 4.76 -3.68
CA GLY A 25 26.65 3.97 -3.84
C GLY A 25 26.04 4.15 -5.25
N ARG A 26 26.70 4.97 -6.07
CA ARG A 26 26.11 5.67 -7.22
C ARG A 26 25.79 4.85 -8.46
N ARG A 27 25.89 3.51 -8.43
CA ARG A 27 25.47 2.66 -9.55
C ARG A 27 24.08 2.05 -9.35
N MET A 28 23.70 1.79 -8.10
CA MET A 28 22.30 1.53 -7.71
C MET A 28 21.56 2.83 -7.35
N ASP A 29 22.25 3.89 -6.89
CA ASP A 29 21.58 5.20 -6.65
C ASP A 29 21.00 5.84 -7.93
N GLU A 30 21.44 5.42 -9.11
CA GLU A 30 20.90 5.91 -10.38
C GLU A 30 19.59 5.22 -10.76
N PHE A 31 19.35 4.00 -10.24
CA PHE A 31 18.15 3.21 -10.53
C PHE A 31 17.39 2.88 -9.26
N ASP A 32 16.37 3.71 -9.01
CA ASP A 32 15.41 3.52 -7.94
C ASP A 32 14.74 2.12 -8.00
N HIS A 33 14.33 1.59 -6.84
CA HIS A 33 13.75 0.26 -6.68
C HIS A 33 12.50 0.06 -7.56
N TYR A 34 11.74 1.12 -7.85
CA TYR A 34 10.62 1.07 -8.80
C TYR A 34 11.06 0.89 -10.25
N THR A 35 12.21 1.41 -10.63
CA THR A 35 12.76 1.24 -11.96
C THR A 35 13.24 -0.20 -12.18
N THR A 36 13.91 -0.78 -11.18
CA THR A 36 14.29 -2.20 -11.21
C THR A 36 13.04 -3.09 -11.26
N ALA A 37 12.02 -2.76 -10.46
CA ALA A 37 10.76 -3.48 -10.42
C ALA A 37 10.02 -3.45 -11.77
N ILE A 38 9.91 -2.28 -12.43
CA ILE A 38 9.21 -2.17 -13.72
C ILE A 38 9.94 -2.96 -14.82
N LEU A 39 11.28 -3.02 -14.79
CA LEU A 39 12.08 -3.79 -15.74
C LEU A 39 11.95 -5.31 -15.53
N CYS A 40 11.92 -5.75 -14.27
CA CYS A 40 12.00 -7.16 -13.93
C CYS A 40 10.64 -7.85 -13.87
N GLY A 41 9.63 -7.17 -13.32
CA GLY A 41 8.29 -7.70 -13.08
C GLY A 41 7.13 -6.78 -13.48
N GLY A 42 7.41 -5.57 -13.99
CA GLY A 42 6.38 -4.66 -14.47
C GLY A 42 5.62 -3.94 -13.35
N PRO A 43 4.42 -3.39 -13.64
CA PRO A 43 3.72 -2.49 -12.72
C PRO A 43 3.24 -3.19 -11.44
N THR A 44 2.86 -4.47 -11.53
CA THR A 44 2.53 -5.29 -10.36
C THR A 44 3.72 -5.36 -9.39
N ARG A 45 4.95 -5.47 -9.92
CA ARG A 45 6.15 -5.53 -9.08
C ARG A 45 6.42 -4.21 -8.37
N VAL A 46 6.20 -3.08 -9.05
CA VAL A 46 6.30 -1.74 -8.46
C VAL A 46 5.36 -1.63 -7.25
N ALA A 47 4.09 -2.03 -7.42
CA ALA A 47 3.12 -2.02 -6.33
C ALA A 47 3.51 -2.94 -5.16
N GLN A 48 4.04 -4.13 -5.44
CA GLN A 48 4.55 -5.05 -4.41
C GLN A 48 5.69 -4.42 -3.60
N VAL A 49 6.65 -3.76 -4.27
CA VAL A 49 7.77 -3.08 -3.60
C VAL A 49 7.27 -1.91 -2.73
N ALA A 50 6.34 -1.10 -3.24
CA ALA A 50 5.76 0.00 -2.46
C ALA A 50 5.06 -0.49 -1.18
N VAL A 51 4.30 -1.59 -1.28
CA VAL A 51 3.66 -2.23 -0.11
C VAL A 51 4.72 -2.72 0.88
N LEU A 52 5.79 -3.36 0.42
CA LEU A 52 6.86 -3.83 1.30
C LEU A 52 7.53 -2.68 2.05
N LEU A 53 7.86 -1.59 1.34
CA LEU A 53 8.45 -0.39 1.95
C LEU A 53 7.55 0.20 3.04
N LEU A 54 6.26 0.37 2.76
CA LEU A 54 5.30 0.87 3.75
C LEU A 54 5.14 -0.06 4.96
N ARG A 55 5.24 -1.37 4.76
CA ARG A 55 5.21 -2.35 5.86
C ARG A 55 6.46 -2.20 6.72
N ASP A 56 7.62 -2.14 6.12
CA ASP A 56 8.90 -2.09 6.83
C ASP A 56 9.06 -0.76 7.59
N GLN A 57 8.47 0.33 7.08
CA GLN A 57 8.33 1.60 7.78
C GLN A 57 7.27 1.58 8.91
N GLY A 58 6.53 0.49 9.08
CA GLY A 58 5.47 0.37 10.09
C GLY A 58 4.22 1.21 9.80
N ARG A 59 4.01 1.62 8.54
CA ARG A 59 2.89 2.48 8.13
C ARG A 59 1.65 1.71 7.75
N ILE A 60 1.82 0.47 7.32
CA ILE A 60 0.71 -0.44 7.04
C ILE A 60 0.90 -1.74 7.83
N ARG A 61 -0.22 -2.42 8.06
CA ARG A 61 -0.26 -3.76 8.64
C ARG A 61 -0.98 -4.71 7.70
N ILE A 62 -0.40 -5.90 7.49
CA ILE A 62 -1.02 -6.95 6.68
C ILE A 62 -1.40 -8.12 7.60
N PHE A 63 -2.67 -8.51 7.57
CA PHE A 63 -3.19 -9.61 8.39
C PHE A 63 -2.99 -10.95 7.69
N ARG A 64 -2.27 -11.86 8.36
CA ARG A 64 -1.90 -13.18 7.82
C ARG A 64 -3.09 -14.03 7.37
N GLY A 65 -4.20 -14.05 8.11
CA GLY A 65 -5.33 -14.95 7.80
C GLY A 65 -6.25 -14.47 6.68
N THR A 66 -6.35 -13.16 6.45
CA THR A 66 -7.31 -12.58 5.50
C THR A 66 -6.64 -11.82 4.36
N HIS A 67 -5.32 -11.72 4.39
CA HIS A 67 -4.49 -10.87 3.51
C HIS A 67 -5.03 -9.44 3.43
N ARG A 68 -5.67 -8.95 4.50
CA ARG A 68 -6.18 -7.57 4.53
C ARG A 68 -5.05 -6.64 4.92
N VAL A 69 -5.05 -5.48 4.29
CA VAL A 69 -4.13 -4.38 4.57
C VAL A 69 -4.89 -3.27 5.27
N GLU A 70 -4.31 -2.75 6.34
CA GLU A 70 -4.79 -1.56 7.06
C GLU A 70 -3.67 -0.53 7.14
N VAL A 71 -4.05 0.76 7.09
CA VAL A 71 -3.12 1.88 7.27
C VAL A 71 -3.05 2.21 8.74
N LEU A 72 -1.82 2.23 9.28
CA LEU A 72 -1.51 2.67 10.63
C LEU A 72 -1.19 4.17 10.66
N LEU A 73 -0.45 4.65 9.65
CA LEU A 73 0.03 6.03 9.56
C LEU A 73 -0.10 6.57 8.13
N ARG A 74 -0.78 7.72 7.98
CA ARG A 74 -0.98 8.40 6.68
C ARG A 74 -0.03 9.56 6.43
N ASP A 75 0.66 10.07 7.44
CA ASP A 75 1.43 11.31 7.33
C ASP A 75 2.74 11.15 6.55
N GLY A 76 3.06 12.12 5.69
CA GLY A 76 4.44 12.42 5.31
C GLY A 76 5.09 11.63 4.17
N ASP A 77 4.34 10.96 3.28
CA ASP A 77 4.97 10.40 2.07
C ASP A 77 5.17 11.47 1.00
N ALA A 78 6.43 11.76 0.68
CA ALA A 78 6.81 12.47 -0.54
C ALA A 78 6.79 11.56 -1.79
N ASP A 79 6.74 10.24 -1.58
CA ASP A 79 6.74 9.26 -2.65
C ASP A 79 5.31 9.07 -3.21
N PRO A 80 5.07 9.41 -4.49
CA PRO A 80 3.75 9.35 -5.10
C PRO A 80 3.20 7.92 -5.17
N VAL A 81 4.05 6.90 -5.34
CA VAL A 81 3.60 5.51 -5.44
C VAL A 81 3.15 5.00 -4.07
N GLN A 82 3.88 5.35 -3.00
CA GLN A 82 3.49 5.01 -1.63
C GLN A 82 2.21 5.73 -1.23
N ALA A 83 2.06 7.01 -1.60
CA ALA A 83 0.82 7.76 -1.40
C ALA A 83 -0.37 7.07 -2.09
N ALA A 84 -0.21 6.63 -3.34
CA ALA A 84 -1.25 5.90 -4.07
C ALA A 84 -1.66 4.58 -3.39
N VAL A 85 -0.72 3.88 -2.73
CA VAL A 85 -1.04 2.68 -1.92
C VAL A 85 -1.92 3.06 -0.72
N LEU A 86 -1.54 4.11 0.02
CA LEU A 86 -2.28 4.56 1.21
C LEU A 86 -3.68 5.07 0.87
N ASP A 87 -3.83 5.73 -0.27
CA ASP A 87 -5.11 6.20 -0.78
C ASP A 87 -6.04 5.06 -1.17
N GLU A 88 -5.50 3.94 -1.68
CA GLU A 88 -6.33 2.80 -2.06
C GLU A 88 -6.82 1.92 -0.91
N ILE A 89 -6.31 2.16 0.30
CA ILE A 89 -6.70 1.42 1.51
C ILE A 89 -7.72 2.27 2.28
N PRO A 90 -9.02 1.91 2.27
CA PRO A 90 -10.02 2.58 3.10
C PRO A 90 -9.80 2.26 4.58
N ALA A 91 -10.45 3.01 5.48
CA ALA A 91 -10.34 2.81 6.93
C ALA A 91 -10.72 1.39 7.39
N ALA A 92 -11.61 0.71 6.67
CA ALA A 92 -11.98 -0.69 6.95
C ALA A 92 -10.92 -1.72 6.49
N GLY A 93 -9.85 -1.28 5.85
CA GLY A 93 -8.86 -2.12 5.17
C GLY A 93 -9.34 -2.70 3.85
N ARG A 94 -8.43 -3.33 3.11
CA ARG A 94 -8.70 -3.94 1.79
C ARG A 94 -7.83 -5.17 1.56
N PRO A 95 -8.31 -6.20 0.83
CA PRO A 95 -7.47 -7.34 0.44
C PRO A 95 -6.24 -6.89 -0.36
N LEU A 96 -5.09 -7.47 -0.05
CA LEU A 96 -3.79 -7.05 -0.58
C LEU A 96 -3.74 -7.16 -2.09
N GLY A 97 -4.20 -8.27 -2.68
CA GLY A 97 -4.21 -8.45 -4.13
C GLY A 97 -5.02 -7.36 -4.85
N ARG A 98 -6.12 -6.90 -4.23
CA ARG A 98 -6.93 -5.77 -4.73
C ARG A 98 -6.22 -4.42 -4.62
N VAL A 99 -5.41 -4.21 -3.58
CA VAL A 99 -4.57 -3.01 -3.45
C VAL A 99 -3.48 -3.04 -4.51
N ILE A 100 -2.73 -4.14 -4.62
CA ILE A 100 -1.66 -4.31 -5.61
C ILE A 100 -2.19 -4.09 -7.03
N ALA A 101 -3.32 -4.70 -7.38
CA ALA A 101 -3.90 -4.57 -8.71
C ALA A 101 -4.32 -3.13 -9.04
N ALA A 102 -4.86 -2.40 -8.06
CA ALA A 102 -5.29 -1.03 -8.27
C ALA A 102 -4.11 -0.07 -8.38
N VAL A 103 -3.11 -0.21 -7.50
CA VAL A 103 -1.88 0.58 -7.53
C VAL A 103 -1.09 0.30 -8.81
N ALA A 104 -1.01 -0.95 -9.25
CA ALA A 104 -0.36 -1.29 -10.52
C ALA A 104 -1.04 -0.65 -11.75
N ALA A 105 -2.29 -0.21 -11.63
CA ALA A 105 -3.04 0.50 -12.67
C ALA A 105 -3.10 2.02 -12.43
N SER A 106 -2.38 2.52 -11.42
CA SER A 106 -2.42 3.93 -11.02
C SER A 106 -1.56 4.81 -11.94
N PRO A 107 -1.90 6.11 -12.05
CA PRO A 107 -1.12 7.05 -12.88
C PRO A 107 0.32 7.22 -12.39
N GLU A 108 0.59 7.03 -11.10
CA GLU A 108 1.92 7.14 -10.49
C GLU A 108 2.84 6.00 -10.97
N VAL A 109 2.35 4.76 -10.95
CA VAL A 109 3.08 3.61 -11.52
C VAL A 109 3.20 3.76 -13.03
N ASP A 110 2.19 4.33 -13.68
CA ASP A 110 2.23 4.57 -15.11
C ASP A 110 3.32 5.57 -15.50
N ALA A 111 3.52 6.62 -14.69
CA ALA A 111 4.55 7.64 -14.84
C ALA A 111 5.97 7.05 -14.72
N VAL A 112 6.21 6.15 -13.75
CA VAL A 112 7.50 5.44 -13.61
C VAL A 112 7.89 4.77 -14.92
N GLY A 113 6.99 3.98 -15.49
CA GLY A 113 7.33 3.27 -16.71
C GLY A 113 7.28 4.16 -17.96
N GLU A 114 6.63 5.33 -17.93
CA GLU A 114 6.71 6.33 -18.99
C GLU A 114 8.10 6.97 -19.03
N ALA A 115 8.66 7.33 -17.87
CA ALA A 115 10.06 7.77 -17.76
C ALA A 115 11.01 6.71 -18.34
N MET A 116 10.75 5.44 -18.09
CA MET A 116 11.51 4.32 -18.67
C MET A 116 11.38 4.16 -20.18
N ARG A 117 10.26 4.62 -20.74
CA ARG A 117 10.05 4.68 -22.19
C ARG A 117 10.82 5.83 -22.79
N GLU A 118 10.83 6.98 -22.13
CA GLU A 118 11.56 8.18 -22.54
C GLU A 118 13.08 7.96 -22.54
N THR A 119 13.59 7.19 -21.58
CA THR A 119 15.00 6.76 -21.54
C THR A 119 15.35 5.63 -22.51
N GLY A 120 14.37 5.11 -23.28
CA GLY A 120 14.59 4.06 -24.28
C GLY A 120 14.77 2.65 -23.69
N LEU A 121 14.53 2.45 -22.40
CA LEU A 121 14.67 1.16 -21.71
C LEU A 121 13.43 0.28 -21.89
N MET A 122 12.26 0.89 -22.10
CA MET A 122 11.00 0.19 -22.40
C MET A 122 10.37 0.64 -23.71
N ARG A 123 9.59 -0.26 -24.32
CA ARG A 123 8.74 0.03 -25.48
C ARG A 123 7.29 -0.37 -25.21
N GLY A 124 6.37 0.38 -25.82
CA GLY A 124 4.93 0.18 -25.73
C GLY A 124 4.33 0.70 -24.42
N ARG A 125 3.16 1.33 -24.52
CA ARG A 125 2.44 1.88 -23.34
C ARG A 125 1.73 0.79 -22.53
N ARG A 126 0.90 -0.02 -23.18
CA ARG A 126 0.08 -1.05 -22.51
C ARG A 126 0.83 -2.36 -22.23
N ARG A 127 1.63 -2.80 -23.19
CA ARG A 127 2.47 -4.00 -23.05
C ARG A 127 3.91 -3.53 -22.94
N ARG A 128 4.26 -3.03 -21.74
CA ARG A 128 5.60 -2.55 -21.39
C ARG A 128 6.59 -3.69 -21.63
N ARG A 129 7.37 -3.60 -22.71
CA ARG A 129 8.36 -4.61 -23.07
C ARG A 129 9.75 -4.00 -22.97
N PRO A 130 10.70 -4.61 -22.26
CA PRO A 130 12.07 -4.14 -22.26
C PRO A 130 12.65 -4.08 -23.68
N THR A 131 13.38 -3.02 -23.99
CA THR A 131 14.19 -2.90 -25.21
C THR A 131 15.44 -3.76 -25.11
N ARG A 132 16.30 -3.77 -26.15
CA ARG A 132 17.60 -4.44 -26.07
C ARG A 132 18.45 -3.86 -24.92
N GLN A 133 18.44 -2.54 -24.77
CA GLN A 133 19.13 -1.84 -23.69
C GLN A 133 18.53 -2.18 -22.33
N GLY A 134 17.20 -2.17 -22.20
CA GLY A 134 16.54 -2.58 -20.95
C GLY A 134 16.81 -4.03 -20.55
N ARG A 135 16.94 -4.94 -21.52
CA ARG A 135 17.34 -6.34 -21.25
C ARG A 135 18.79 -6.43 -20.79
N ALA A 136 19.71 -5.70 -21.42
CA ALA A 136 21.11 -5.66 -21.02
C ALA A 136 21.25 -5.11 -19.59
N LEU A 137 20.54 -4.01 -19.28
CA LEU A 137 20.51 -3.45 -17.93
C LEU A 137 19.96 -4.46 -16.91
N ARG A 138 18.88 -5.17 -17.23
CA ARG A 138 18.35 -6.22 -16.36
C ARG A 138 19.37 -7.32 -16.06
N LEU A 139 20.22 -7.70 -17.03
CA LEU A 139 21.28 -8.67 -16.80
C LEU A 139 22.36 -8.10 -15.88
N LEU A 140 22.77 -6.85 -16.09
CA LEU A 140 23.74 -6.17 -15.22
C LEU A 140 23.23 -6.08 -13.78
N LEU A 141 21.98 -5.66 -13.57
CA LEU A 141 21.36 -5.58 -12.25
C LEU A 141 21.25 -6.95 -11.55
N ALA A 142 21.19 -8.05 -12.31
CA ALA A 142 21.15 -9.39 -11.75
C ALA A 142 22.52 -9.91 -11.29
N GLU A 143 23.61 -9.29 -11.76
CA GLU A 143 24.98 -9.61 -11.36
C GLU A 143 25.44 -8.79 -10.14
N GLU A 144 24.76 -7.68 -9.84
CA GLU A 144 25.06 -6.85 -8.69
C GLU A 144 24.62 -7.53 -7.39
N PRO A 145 25.46 -7.53 -6.34
CA PRO A 145 25.08 -8.05 -5.03
C PRO A 145 24.01 -7.14 -4.43
N VAL A 146 22.82 -7.70 -4.22
CA VAL A 146 21.69 -7.00 -3.62
C VAL A 146 21.54 -7.44 -2.17
N GLU A 147 21.53 -6.47 -1.25
CA GLU A 147 21.50 -6.74 0.18
C GLU A 147 20.18 -6.35 0.85
N THR A 148 19.33 -5.55 0.19
CA THR A 148 18.09 -5.07 0.80
C THR A 148 16.85 -5.84 0.33
N PRO A 149 15.90 -6.15 1.23
CA PRO A 149 14.63 -6.80 0.86
C PRO A 149 13.83 -6.14 -0.28
N PRO A 150 13.64 -4.80 -0.34
CA PRO A 150 12.90 -4.17 -1.43
C PRO A 150 13.60 -4.30 -2.79
N GLU A 151 14.93 -4.29 -2.83
CA GLU A 151 15.69 -4.52 -4.06
C GLU A 151 15.64 -5.99 -4.49
N LEU A 152 15.75 -6.93 -3.55
CA LEU A 152 15.58 -8.37 -3.82
C LEU A 152 14.19 -8.66 -4.39
N LEU A 153 13.16 -8.03 -3.83
CA LEU A 153 11.80 -8.09 -4.37
C LEU A 153 11.73 -7.47 -5.77
N ALA A 154 12.28 -6.28 -5.98
CA ALA A 154 12.28 -5.63 -7.28
C ALA A 154 12.89 -6.52 -8.37
N LEU A 155 14.06 -7.12 -8.09
CA LEU A 155 14.83 -7.93 -9.01
C LEU A 155 14.25 -9.34 -9.21
N HIS A 156 14.14 -10.13 -8.14
CA HIS A 156 13.77 -11.54 -8.21
C HIS A 156 12.27 -11.78 -8.03
N GLY A 157 11.59 -10.86 -7.36
CA GLY A 157 10.19 -10.99 -7.02
C GLY A 157 9.99 -11.58 -5.63
N PRO A 158 8.75 -12.00 -5.33
CA PRO A 158 8.45 -12.59 -4.03
C PRO A 158 9.38 -13.75 -3.66
N ALA A 159 9.81 -14.55 -4.65
CA ALA A 159 10.78 -15.63 -4.48
C ALA A 159 12.13 -15.18 -3.89
N GLY A 160 12.53 -13.92 -4.06
CA GLY A 160 13.75 -13.34 -3.50
C GLY A 160 13.62 -12.89 -2.04
N LEU A 161 12.43 -12.87 -1.47
CA LEU A 161 12.22 -12.47 -0.08
C LEU A 161 12.58 -13.60 0.88
N GLU A 162 13.37 -13.32 1.91
CA GLU A 162 13.68 -14.28 2.97
C GLU A 162 12.47 -14.59 3.86
N ASP A 163 11.58 -13.61 4.07
CA ASP A 163 10.35 -13.77 4.83
C ASP A 163 9.37 -14.67 4.05
N ALA A 164 9.34 -15.95 4.44
CA ALA A 164 8.51 -16.97 3.82
C ALA A 164 7.01 -16.62 3.85
N TRP A 165 6.57 -15.89 4.88
CA TRP A 165 5.17 -15.46 4.97
C TRP A 165 4.87 -14.31 4.01
N MET A 166 5.77 -13.32 3.89
CA MET A 166 5.59 -12.26 2.89
C MET A 166 5.65 -12.81 1.46
N ARG A 167 6.53 -13.79 1.20
CA ARG A 167 6.57 -14.52 -0.07
C ARG A 167 5.21 -15.15 -0.38
N GLU A 168 4.67 -15.94 0.56
CA GLU A 168 3.37 -16.58 0.44
C GLU A 168 2.25 -15.56 0.16
N VAL A 169 2.19 -14.48 0.94
CA VAL A 169 1.14 -13.46 0.82
C VAL A 169 1.19 -12.69 -0.50
N LEU A 170 2.38 -12.46 -1.07
CA LEU A 170 2.55 -11.76 -2.34
C LEU A 170 2.37 -12.66 -3.57
N GLU A 171 2.55 -13.99 -3.42
CA GLU A 171 2.33 -14.98 -4.48
C GLU A 171 0.90 -15.53 -4.49
N ALA A 172 0.29 -15.68 -3.32
CA ALA A 172 -1.05 -16.24 -3.18
C ALA A 172 -2.12 -15.29 -3.72
N ALA A 173 -3.12 -15.87 -4.39
CA ALA A 173 -4.36 -15.15 -4.66
C ALA A 173 -5.05 -14.78 -3.33
N ASP A 174 -5.74 -13.63 -3.29
CA ASP A 174 -6.51 -13.21 -2.12
C ASP A 174 -7.48 -14.35 -1.72
N PRO A 175 -7.54 -14.74 -0.43
CA PRO A 175 -8.47 -15.76 0.02
C PRO A 175 -9.89 -15.32 -0.27
N GLU A 176 -10.75 -16.25 -0.74
CA GLU A 176 -12.14 -15.92 -1.00
C GLU A 176 -12.78 -15.34 0.27
N PRO A 177 -13.47 -14.19 0.17
CA PRO A 177 -14.12 -13.62 1.33
C PRO A 177 -15.12 -14.63 1.87
N VAL A 178 -14.90 -15.07 3.10
CA VAL A 178 -15.85 -15.95 3.80
C VAL A 178 -17.19 -15.25 3.74
N ALA A 179 -18.12 -15.82 2.98
CA ALA A 179 -19.49 -15.33 2.90
C ALA A 179 -20.11 -15.55 4.28
N VAL A 180 -19.94 -14.57 5.17
CA VAL A 180 -20.72 -14.51 6.40
C VAL A 180 -22.13 -14.28 5.92
N GLY A 181 -22.88 -15.37 5.79
CA GLY A 181 -24.25 -15.37 5.33
C GLY A 181 -24.97 -14.30 6.11
N ARG A 182 -25.30 -13.18 5.45
CA ARG A 182 -26.26 -12.23 5.98
C ARG A 182 -27.53 -13.04 6.12
N ARG A 183 -27.75 -13.65 7.28
CA ARG A 183 -29.08 -14.03 7.75
C ARG A 183 -29.83 -12.71 7.72
N ARG A 184 -30.48 -12.44 6.58
CA ARG A 184 -31.55 -11.49 6.49
C ARG A 184 -32.48 -11.94 7.59
N ARG A 185 -32.48 -11.23 8.72
CA ARG A 185 -33.58 -11.28 9.67
C ARG A 185 -34.77 -10.79 8.86
N ARG A 186 -35.42 -11.76 8.19
CA ARG A 186 -36.69 -11.61 7.51
C ARG A 186 -37.60 -11.10 8.60
N GLY A 187 -37.99 -9.84 8.48
CA GLY A 187 -38.73 -9.14 9.52
C GLY A 187 -39.92 -9.97 9.94
N HIS A 188 -40.01 -10.27 11.23
CA HIS A 188 -41.27 -10.63 11.85
C HIS A 188 -42.14 -9.36 11.85
N ARG A 189 -42.73 -9.04 10.70
CA ARG A 189 -43.97 -8.26 10.62
C ARG A 189 -45.11 -9.26 10.75
N ASN A 190 -45.45 -9.61 11.97
CA ASN A 190 -46.72 -10.28 12.32
C ASN A 190 -47.09 -9.83 13.75
N LEU A 191 -47.20 -8.52 13.95
CA LEU A 191 -47.86 -7.94 15.13
C LEU A 191 -49.32 -7.55 14.83
N GLU A 192 -49.86 -8.00 13.70
CA GLU A 192 -51.26 -7.82 13.33
C GLU A 192 -51.91 -9.19 13.12
N ALA A 193 -52.12 -9.90 14.22
CA ALA A 193 -53.08 -10.99 14.29
C ALA A 193 -53.75 -10.93 15.66
N SER A 194 -54.41 -9.80 15.90
CA SER A 194 -55.45 -9.63 16.91
C SER A 194 -56.67 -10.46 16.49
N GLY A 195 -56.56 -11.79 16.63
CA GLY A 195 -57.67 -12.72 16.48
C GLY A 195 -58.33 -12.96 17.83
N LEU A 196 -59.14 -12.01 18.28
CA LEU A 196 -60.12 -12.27 19.34
C LEU A 196 -61.07 -13.39 18.90
N PRO A 197 -61.38 -14.35 19.77
CA PRO A 197 -62.75 -14.81 19.91
C PRO A 197 -63.33 -14.12 21.14
N ASP A 198 -64.07 -13.04 20.86
CA ASP A 198 -64.98 -12.40 21.79
C ASP A 198 -66.25 -13.29 21.88
N ARG A 199 -66.29 -14.19 22.87
CA ARG A 199 -67.52 -14.89 23.27
C ARG A 199 -67.59 -15.11 24.77
N GLN A 200 -68.48 -14.34 25.37
CA GLN A 200 -69.52 -14.79 26.31
C GLN A 200 -69.03 -15.32 27.66
N TYR A 201 -68.94 -14.42 28.64
CA TYR A 201 -69.57 -14.69 29.93
C TYR A 201 -70.71 -13.70 30.14
N ASP A 202 -71.89 -14.29 30.10
CA ASP A 202 -73.21 -13.70 30.20
C ASP A 202 -73.57 -13.38 31.65
N ALA A 203 -74.35 -12.31 31.77
CA ALA A 203 -75.25 -11.86 32.84
C ALA A 203 -74.99 -12.27 34.30
N GLY A 204 -74.75 -11.26 35.13
CA GLY A 204 -75.00 -11.34 36.56
C GLY A 204 -75.10 -9.97 37.21
N PHE A 205 -76.19 -9.24 37.00
CA PHE A 205 -76.75 -8.28 37.98
C PHE A 205 -78.14 -7.82 37.53
N GLY A 206 -79.16 -8.09 38.35
CA GLY A 206 -80.53 -7.63 38.13
C GLY A 206 -81.39 -7.94 39.35
N GLY A 207 -81.33 -7.08 40.36
CA GLY A 207 -82.29 -7.05 41.45
C GLY A 207 -83.32 -5.95 41.24
N GLY A 208 -84.57 -6.20 41.67
CA GLY A 208 -85.53 -5.16 42.07
C GLY A 208 -87.00 -5.35 41.65
N SER A 209 -87.87 -5.56 42.66
CA SER A 209 -89.25 -5.02 42.86
C SER A 209 -90.35 -5.30 41.82
N ASP A 210 -91.65 -5.51 42.09
CA ASP A 210 -92.58 -5.45 43.25
C ASP A 210 -93.84 -6.26 42.87
N PHE A 211 -94.52 -6.90 43.85
CA PHE A 211 -95.99 -7.02 44.01
C PHE A 211 -96.29 -7.67 45.38
#